data_AF-A0A132C9M7-F1
#
_entry.id   AF-A0A132C9M7-F1
#
_cell.length_a   1.000
_cell.length_b   1.000
_cell.length_c   1.000
_cell.angle_alpha   90.00
_cell.angle_beta   90.00
_cell.angle_gamma   90.00
#
_symmetry.space_group_name_H-M   'P 1'
#
loop_
_entity.id
_entity.type
_entity.pdbx_description
1 polymer ?
#
loop_
_entity_poly.entity_id
_entity_poly.type
_entity_poly.pdbx_seq_one_letter_code
_entity_poly.pdbx_strand_id
1 'polypeptide(L)' 'MLTVTLPAELETAIVTAAHRSGQSVDEYAAAVFADALSLEVDRARLDSYLAGTPGVPHERVSKWLEDLASGKRTECPR' A
#
# COMPACT_ATOMS: atom_id res chain seq x y z
N MET A 1 4.32 8.04 21.79
CA MET A 1 3.90 9.30 21.15
C MET A 1 5.11 9.84 20.40
N LEU A 2 4.99 10.02 19.09
CA LEU A 2 6.07 10.49 18.21
C LEU A 2 5.73 11.93 17.83
N THR A 3 6.63 12.87 18.10
CA THR A 3 6.39 14.29 17.79
C THR A 3 7.09 14.63 16.49
N VAL A 4 6.35 15.17 15.53
CA VAL A 4 6.87 15.56 14.21
C VAL A 4 6.64 17.04 14.02
N THR A 5 7.68 17.77 13.63
CA THR A 5 7.57 19.19 13.27
C THR A 5 7.30 19.29 11.78
N LEU A 6 6.22 19.97 11.42
CA LEU A 6 5.83 20.21 10.03
C LEU A 6 5.88 21.71 9.73
N PRO A 7 6.08 22.10 8.46
CA PRO A 7 5.79 23.45 8.02
C PRO A 7 4.34 23.81 8.34
N ALA A 8 4.08 25.05 8.76
CA ALA A 8 2.76 25.50 9.20
C ALA A 8 1.64 25.26 8.16
N GLU A 9 1.98 25.40 6.88
CA GLU A 9 1.08 25.12 5.75
C GLU A 9 0.63 23.65 5.71
N LEU A 10 1.57 22.73 5.95
CA LEU A 10 1.33 21.29 5.94
C LEU A 10 0.53 20.86 7.18
N GLU A 11 0.88 21.41 8.34
CA GLU A 11 0.14 21.19 9.58
C GLU A 11 -1.32 21.62 9.42
N THR A 12 -1.56 22.82 8.87
CA THR A 12 -2.91 23.34 8.62
C THR A 12 -3.68 22.44 7.64
N ALA A 13 -3.02 21.97 6.58
CA ALA A 13 -3.63 21.08 5.59
C ALA A 13 -4.06 19.74 6.22
N ILE A 14 -3.20 19.14 7.04
CA ILE A 14 -3.46 17.88 7.74
C ILE A 14 -4.62 18.03 8.72
N VAL A 15 -4.62 19.08 9.56
CA VAL A 15 -5.69 19.33 10.52
C VAL A 15 -7.02 19.53 9.80
N THR A 16 -7.03 20.30 8.72
CA THR A 16 -8.24 20.55 7.91
C THR A 16 -8.73 19.29 7.21
N ALA A 17 -7.83 18.42 6.75
CA ALA A 17 -8.20 17.16 6.10
C ALA A 17 -8.75 16.14 7.11
N ALA A 18 -8.11 15.99 8.27
CA ALA A 18 -8.58 15.14 9.36
C ALA A 18 -9.98 15.56 9.84
N HIS A 19 -10.19 16.87 9.99
CA HIS A 19 -11.51 17.39 10.38
C HIS A 19 -12.59 17.07 9.32
N ARG A 20 -12.28 17.22 8.02
CA ARG A 20 -13.20 16.90 6.92
C ARG A 20 -13.51 15.40 6.82
N SER A 21 -12.57 14.52 7.20
CA SER A 21 -12.79 13.08 7.24
C SER A 21 -13.42 12.59 8.54
N GLY A 22 -13.68 13.48 9.51
CA GLY A 22 -14.24 13.13 10.82
C GLY A 22 -13.28 12.31 11.69
N GLN A 23 -11.98 12.38 11.41
CA GLN A 23 -10.93 11.63 12.11
C GLN A 23 -10.15 12.54 13.05
N SER A 24 -9.49 11.95 14.04
CA SER A 24 -8.43 12.65 14.76
C SER A 24 -7.23 12.90 13.84
N VAL A 25 -6.41 13.90 14.18
CA VAL A 25 -5.19 14.22 13.43
C VAL A 25 -4.24 13.02 13.39
N ASP A 26 -4.12 12.28 14.49
CA ASP A 26 -3.26 11.10 14.59
C ASP A 26 -3.76 9.96 13.70
N GLU A 27 -5.07 9.69 13.68
CA GLU A 27 -5.66 8.65 12.82
C GLU A 27 -5.48 8.99 11.34
N TYR A 28 -5.72 10.25 10.97
CA TYR A 28 -5.53 10.71 9.61
C TYR A 28 -4.06 10.61 9.18
N ALA A 29 -3.13 11.06 10.02
CA ALA A 29 -1.70 10.97 9.75
C ALA A 29 -1.25 9.51 9.61
N ALA A 30 -1.71 8.61 10.48
CA ALA A 30 -1.42 7.18 10.40
C ALA A 30 -1.91 6.56 9.08
N ALA A 31 -3.11 6.94 8.62
CA ALA A 31 -3.64 6.49 7.34
C ALA A 31 -2.79 6.99 6.16
N VAL A 32 -2.42 8.28 6.15
CA VAL A 32 -1.56 8.86 5.11
C VAL A 32 -0.19 8.18 5.07
N PHE A 33 0.41 7.87 6.23
CA PHE A 33 1.68 7.14 6.27
C PHE A 33 1.55 5.69 5.79
N ALA A 34 0.43 5.02 6.08
CA ALA A 34 0.16 3.69 5.56
C ALA A 34 0.04 3.69 4.02
N ASP A 35 -0.68 4.67 3.47
CA ASP A 35 -0.83 4.84 2.02
C ASP A 35 0.52 5.14 1.36
N ALA A 36 1.32 6.04 1.94
CA ALA A 36 2.66 6.36 1.45
C ALA A 36 3.58 5.13 1.45
N LEU A 37 3.52 4.30 2.50
CA LEU A 37 4.28 3.05 2.56
C LEU A 37 3.83 2.06 1.48
N SER A 38 2.52 1.95 1.23
CA SER A 38 1.99 1.10 0.16
C SER A 38 2.51 1.54 -1.21
N LEU A 39 2.52 2.85 -1.47
CA LEU A 39 3.04 3.39 -2.73
C LEU A 39 4.54 3.09 -2.92
N GLU A 40 5.34 3.16 -1.87
CA GLU A 40 6.76 2.83 -1.94
C GLU A 40 6.99 1.34 -2.24
N VAL A 41 6.19 0.46 -1.64
CA VAL A 41 6.22 -0.98 -1.93
C VAL A 41 5.85 -1.26 -3.38
N ASP A 42 4.80 -0.61 -3.89
CA ASP A 42 4.36 -0.79 -5.27
C ASP A 42 5.37 -0.22 -6.27
N ARG A 43 6.02 0.90 -5.93
CA ARG A 43 7.15 1.43 -6.71
C ARG A 43 8.30 0.43 -6.78
N ALA A 44 8.71 -0.13 -5.64
CA ALA A 44 9.79 -1.12 -5.60
C ALA A 44 9.45 -2.39 -6.42
N ARG A 45 8.18 -2.82 -6.40
CA ARG A 45 7.69 -3.91 -7.25
C ARG A 45 7.81 -3.56 -8.72
N LEU A 46 7.35 -2.36 -9.12
CA LEU A 46 7.43 -1.90 -10.50
C LEU A 46 8.88 -1.81 -10.98
N ASP A 47 9.76 -1.22 -10.17
CA ASP A 47 11.19 -1.11 -10.48
C ASP A 47 11.82 -2.50 -10.65
N SER A 48 11.45 -3.47 -9.82
CA SER A 48 11.88 -4.87 -9.95
C SER A 48 11.42 -5.51 -11.26
N TYR A 49 10.16 -5.31 -11.66
CA TYR A 49 9.65 -5.79 -12.94
C TYR A 49 10.38 -5.14 -14.13
N LEU A 50 10.60 -3.82 -14.09
CA LEU A 50 11.31 -3.09 -15.12
C LEU A 50 12.79 -3.47 -15.21
N ALA A 51 13.41 -3.86 -14.08
CA ALA A 51 14.77 -4.38 -14.03
C ALA A 51 14.92 -5.81 -14.56
N GLY A 52 13.82 -6.44 -15.01
CA GLY A 52 13.84 -7.76 -15.64
C GLY A 52 13.61 -8.93 -14.69
N THR A 53 13.10 -8.69 -13.47
CA THR A 53 12.62 -9.78 -12.62
C THR A 53 11.53 -10.56 -13.37
N PRO A 54 11.73 -11.86 -13.64
CA PRO A 54 10.77 -12.63 -14.42
C PRO A 54 9.44 -12.70 -13.68
N GLY A 55 8.39 -12.16 -14.30
CA GLY A 55 7.05 -12.25 -13.76
C GLY A 55 6.53 -13.68 -13.77
N VAL A 56 5.54 -13.95 -12.92
CA VAL A 56 4.85 -15.25 -12.91
C VAL A 56 4.10 -15.42 -14.24
N PRO A 57 4.31 -16.55 -14.96
CA PRO A 57 3.55 -16.83 -16.18
C PRO A 57 2.04 -16.82 -15.92
N HIS A 58 1.28 -16.22 -16.84
CA HIS A 58 -0.18 -16.08 -16.71
C HIS A 58 -0.88 -17.41 -16.42
N GLU A 59 -0.50 -18.50 -17.10
CA GLU A 59 -1.06 -19.84 -16.88
C GLU A 59 -0.89 -20.34 -15.44
N ARG A 60 0.26 -20.03 -14.82
CA ARG A 60 0.55 -20.41 -13.42
C ARG A 60 -0.29 -19.60 -12.44
N VAL A 61 -0.53 -18.31 -12.73
CA VAL A 61 -1.43 -17.46 -11.93
C VAL A 61 -2.88 -17.93 -12.08
N SER A 62 -3.34 -18.17 -13.30
CA SER A 62 -4.72 -18.60 -13.58
C SER A 62 -5.05 -19.92 -12.89
N LYS A 63 -4.16 -20.90 -12.98
CA LYS A 63 -4.32 -22.19 -12.27
C LYS A 63 -4.34 -22.02 -10.75
N TRP A 64 -3.50 -21.14 -10.21
CA TRP A 64 -3.50 -20.85 -8.77
C TRP A 64 -4.82 -20.20 -8.32
N LEU A 65 -5.37 -19.26 -9.10
CA LEU A 65 -6.67 -18.64 -8.83
C LEU A 65 -7.82 -19.65 -8.89
N GLU A 66 -7.80 -20.58 -9.85
CA GLU A 66 -8.76 -21.69 -9.94
C GLU A 66 -8.68 -22.62 -8.71
N ASP A 67 -7.46 -23.00 -8.31
CA ASP A 67 -7.24 -23.81 -7.12
C ASP A 67 -7.75 -23.09 -5.86
N LEU A 68 -7.49 -21.78 -5.72
CA LEU A 68 -7.99 -20.96 -4.62
C LEU A 68 -9.52 -20.90 -4.59
N ALA A 69 -10.15 -20.68 -5.75
CA ALA A 69 -11.61 -20.67 -5.89
C ALA A 69 -12.24 -22.04 -5.57
N SER A 70 -11.52 -23.13 -5.84
CA SER A 70 -11.91 -24.49 -5.48
C SER A 70 -11.70 -24.83 -3.99
N GLY A 71 -11.18 -23.88 -3.19
CA GLY A 71 -10.93 -24.05 -1.76
C GLY A 71 -9.58 -24.67 -1.41
N LYS A 72 -8.68 -24.89 -2.39
CA LYS A 72 -7.32 -25.37 -2.13
C LYS A 72 -6.44 -24.20 -1.74
N ARG A 73 -5.76 -24.32 -0.60
CA ARG A 73 -4.74 -23.35 -0.16
C ARG A 73 -3.37 -23.78 -0.66
N THR A 74 -3.01 -23.33 -1.85
CA THR A 74 -1.67 -23.48 -2.43
C THR A 74 -0.89 -22.17 -2.29
N GLU A 75 0.44 -22.24 -2.25
CA GLU A 75 1.28 -21.04 -2.11
C GLU A 75 1.12 -20.11 -3.33
N CYS A 76 0.98 -18.80 -3.07
CA CYS A 76 0.90 -17.79 -4.12
C CYS A 76 2.18 -17.83 -4.97
N PRO A 77 2.07 -17.99 -6.30
CA PRO A 77 3.26 -18.04 -7.14
C PRO A 77 3.97 -16.69 -7.11
N ARG A 78 5.30 -16.75 -6.97
CA ARG A 78 6.22 -15.62 -7.01
C ARG A 78 7.11 -15.73 -8.25
#